data_AF-A0A964RN72-F1
#
_entry.id   AF-A0A964RN72-F1
#
_cell.length_a   1.000
_cell.length_b   1.000
_cell.length_c   1.000
_cell.angle_alpha   90.00
_cell.angle_beta   90.00
_cell.angle_gamma   90.00
#
_symmetry.space_group_name_H-M   'P 1'
#
loop_
_entity.id
_entity.type
_entity.pdbx_description
1 polymer ?
#
loop_
_entity_poly.entity_id
_entity_poly.type
_entity_poly.pdbx_seq_one_letter_code
_entity_poly.pdbx_strand_id
1 'polypeptide(L)'
;MLEELISKKELLEELQISYGQLYRWKRKKLIPEEWFIKKSVSTGQETFFPKQKIITRINKILELKDDVSLDDLANQFSYNVKDIKIVRDYLVKNEIVPLGIMERFESVINVDNNIYDELRLFTLFIYENLIGIGFLSLEEVNEITESISRNYKLLCDENKVLIIKRKLGVLFYYILNNEPEILLDEKAIEISRVNFRNILEKIQKYKLNI
;
A
#
# COMPACT_ATOMS: atom_id res chain seq x y z
N MET A 1 -3.31 20.43 -4.88
CA MET A 1 -3.13 21.06 -3.56
C MET A 1 -1.67 20.86 -3.16
N LEU A 2 -0.93 21.95 -2.95
CA LEU A 2 0.49 21.89 -2.52
C LEU A 2 0.61 20.98 -1.29
N GLU A 3 1.38 19.89 -1.39
CA GLU A 3 1.72 19.08 -0.21
C GLU A 3 2.35 20.01 0.83
N GLU A 4 1.66 20.21 1.95
CA GLU A 4 2.16 21.06 3.04
C GLU A 4 3.46 20.44 3.57
N LEU A 5 4.52 21.24 3.63
CA LEU A 5 5.83 20.80 4.09
C LEU A 5 6.09 21.31 5.50
N ILE A 6 6.75 20.48 6.30
CA ILE A 6 7.25 20.85 7.63
C ILE A 6 8.77 20.79 7.62
N SER A 7 9.42 21.78 8.23
CA SER A 7 10.88 21.75 8.38
C SER A 7 11.28 20.68 9.40
N LYS A 8 12.51 20.17 9.30
CA LYS A 8 13.07 19.26 10.30
C LYS A 8 13.00 19.85 11.70
N LYS A 9 13.25 21.15 11.85
CA LYS A 9 13.24 21.80 13.16
C LYS A 9 11.84 21.77 13.79
N GLU A 10 10.83 22.23 13.03
CA GLU A 10 9.43 22.21 13.46
C GLU A 10 8.95 20.80 13.77
N LEU A 11 9.30 19.81 12.94
CA LEU A 11 8.92 18.41 13.15
C LEU A 11 9.44 17.85 14.48
N LEU A 12 10.71 18.14 14.82
CA LEU A 12 11.31 17.68 16.08
C LEU A 12 10.64 18.33 17.29
N GLU A 13 10.29 19.62 17.18
CA GLU A 13 9.62 20.39 18.24
C GLU A 13 8.15 19.94 18.42
N GLU A 14 7.40 19.77 17.33
CA GLU A 14 5.98 19.41 17.35
C GLU A 14 5.75 18.01 17.93
N LEU A 15 6.59 17.04 17.56
CA LEU A 15 6.45 15.64 17.99
C LEU A 15 7.32 15.28 19.19
N GLN A 16 8.03 16.25 19.77
CA GLN A 16 8.91 16.08 20.93
C GLN A 16 9.92 14.91 20.76
N ILE A 17 10.48 14.77 19.56
CA ILE A 17 11.48 13.74 19.24
C ILE A 17 12.87 14.33 19.08
N SER A 18 13.90 13.56 19.42
CA SER A 18 15.29 13.95 19.17
C SER A 18 15.69 13.75 17.71
N TYR A 19 16.65 14.55 17.25
CA TYR A 19 17.31 14.36 15.96
C TYR A 19 17.86 12.94 15.79
N GLY A 20 18.43 12.37 16.87
CA GLY A 20 18.98 11.01 16.86
C GLY A 20 17.92 9.93 16.62
N GLN A 21 16.71 10.08 17.19
CA GLN A 21 15.59 9.17 16.95
C GLN A 21 15.16 9.20 15.48
N LEU A 22 14.93 10.40 14.92
CA LEU A 22 14.52 10.57 13.52
C LEU A 22 15.52 9.91 12.56
N TYR A 23 16.82 10.11 12.79
CA TYR A 23 17.86 9.50 11.96
C TYR A 23 18.06 8.01 12.19
N ARG A 24 17.82 7.50 13.41
CA ARG A 24 17.79 6.07 13.70
C ARG A 24 16.65 5.40 12.93
N TRP A 25 15.47 6.02 12.90
CA TRP A 25 14.32 5.54 12.15
C TRP A 25 14.55 5.55 10.64
N LYS A 26 15.19 6.60 10.11
CA LYS A 26 15.67 6.62 8.72
C LYS A 26 16.55 5.41 8.40
N ARG A 27 17.59 5.16 9.20
CA ARG A 27 18.54 4.04 8.98
C ARG A 27 17.87 2.67 9.08
N LYS A 28 16.84 2.54 9.92
CA LYS A 28 16.03 1.32 10.04
C LYS A 28 14.93 1.22 8.98
N LYS A 29 14.89 2.13 7.99
CA LYS A 29 13.87 2.18 6.91
C LYS A 29 12.43 2.35 7.42
N LEU A 30 12.26 2.90 8.62
CA LEU A 30 10.95 3.22 9.20
C LEU A 30 10.32 4.47 8.59
N ILE A 31 11.15 5.35 8.03
CA ILE A 31 10.75 6.55 7.32
C ILE A 31 11.40 6.48 5.95
N PRO A 32 10.63 6.56 4.85
CA PRO A 32 11.19 6.51 3.50
C PRO A 32 12.21 7.62 3.24
N GLU A 33 13.29 7.32 2.52
CA GLU A 33 14.36 8.29 2.28
C GLU A 33 13.90 9.46 1.40
N GLU A 34 12.97 9.20 0.48
CA GLU A 34 12.38 10.18 -0.42
C GLU A 34 11.59 11.28 0.31
N TRP A 35 11.18 11.04 1.57
CA TRP A 35 10.53 12.06 2.39
C TRP A 35 11.52 13.10 2.93
N PHE A 36 12.83 12.86 2.86
CA PHE A 36 13.87 13.81 3.30
C PHE A 36 14.22 14.79 2.17
N ILE A 37 13.34 15.77 1.94
CA ILE A 37 13.46 16.73 0.84
C ILE A 37 14.44 17.84 1.24
N LYS A 38 15.63 17.88 0.64
CA LYS A 38 16.60 18.95 0.88
C LYS A 38 16.25 20.17 0.03
N LYS A 39 16.06 21.33 0.66
CA LYS A 39 15.86 22.63 -0.02
C LYS A 39 16.93 23.62 0.41
N SER A 40 17.35 24.47 -0.53
CA SER A 40 18.23 25.60 -0.22
C SER A 40 17.42 26.72 0.41
N VAL A 41 17.88 27.23 1.54
CA VAL A 41 17.29 28.35 2.30
C VAL A 41 18.35 29.44 2.48
N SER A 42 17.94 30.65 2.88
CA SER A 42 18.85 31.80 3.02
C SER A 42 20.03 31.57 3.97
N THR A 43 19.91 30.63 4.91
CA THR A 43 20.94 30.27 5.89
C THR A 43 21.65 28.94 5.60
N GLY A 44 21.44 28.33 4.42
CA GLY A 44 22.12 27.10 4.01
C GLY A 44 21.18 26.09 3.34
N GLN A 45 21.28 24.82 3.74
CA GLN A 45 20.42 23.75 3.25
C GLN A 45 19.60 23.18 4.40
N GLU A 46 18.29 23.18 4.23
CA GLU A 46 17.34 22.66 5.22
C GLU A 46 16.62 21.43 4.67
N THR A 47 16.17 20.55 5.57
CA THR A 47 15.42 19.35 5.21
C THR A 47 13.96 19.55 5.57
N PHE A 48 13.09 19.30 4.60
CA PHE A 48 11.64 19.37 4.71
C PHE A 48 11.04 17.98 4.52
N PHE A 49 9.84 17.81 5.06
CA PHE A 49 9.08 16.57 5.00
C PHE A 49 7.63 16.84 4.58
N PRO A 50 6.94 15.92 3.89
CA PRO A 50 5.50 16.02 3.69
C PRO A 50 4.78 15.93 5.03
N LYS A 51 4.24 17.05 5.52
CA LYS A 51 3.80 17.27 6.91
C LYS A 51 2.85 16.18 7.41
N GLN A 52 1.77 15.94 6.69
CA GLN A 52 0.77 14.95 7.10
C GLN A 52 1.34 13.52 7.13
N LYS A 53 2.14 13.14 6.13
CA LYS A 53 2.71 11.79 6.02
C LYS A 53 3.72 11.52 7.14
N ILE A 54 4.63 12.47 7.39
CA ILE A 54 5.68 12.31 8.39
C ILE A 54 5.12 12.31 9.81
N ILE A 55 4.16 13.18 10.12
CA ILE A 55 3.53 13.26 11.45
C ILE A 55 2.78 11.96 11.74
N THR A 56 1.95 11.50 10.80
CA THR A 56 1.20 10.23 10.94
C THR A 56 2.14 9.06 11.16
N ARG A 57 3.24 8.98 10.39
CA ARG A 57 4.24 7.91 10.53
C ARG A 57 4.93 7.96 11.89
N ILE A 58 5.39 9.12 12.35
CA ILE A 58 6.11 9.25 13.62
C ILE A 58 5.19 8.97 14.81
N ASN A 59 3.94 9.46 14.80
CA ASN A 59 2.97 9.14 15.85
C ASN A 59 2.76 7.62 15.97
N LYS A 60 2.59 6.93 14.83
CA LYS A 60 2.50 5.46 14.82
C LYS A 60 3.76 4.78 15.34
N ILE A 61 4.95 5.31 15.05
CA ILE A 61 6.21 4.78 15.60
C ILE A 61 6.27 4.97 17.11
N LEU A 62 5.82 6.12 17.63
CA LEU A 62 5.81 6.43 19.05
C LEU A 62 4.81 5.54 19.81
N GLU A 63 3.59 5.38 19.31
CA GLU A 63 2.55 4.51 19.89
C GLU A 63 3.02 3.07 20.06
N LEU A 64 3.76 2.55 19.09
CA LEU A 64 4.19 1.14 19.08
C LEU A 64 5.55 0.91 19.79
N LYS A 65 6.28 1.98 20.14
CA LYS A 65 7.62 1.89 20.76
C LYS A 65 7.58 1.40 22.20
N ASP A 66 6.42 1.45 22.85
CA ASP A 66 6.25 1.00 24.23
C ASP A 66 6.03 -0.52 24.33
N ASP A 67 5.63 -1.18 23.24
CA ASP A 67 5.30 -2.62 23.23
C ASP A 67 6.26 -3.48 22.37
N VAL A 68 7.00 -2.89 21.42
CA VAL A 68 7.69 -3.64 20.35
C VAL A 68 9.09 -3.09 20.05
N SER A 69 10.04 -3.96 19.70
CA SER A 69 11.42 -3.56 19.38
C SER A 69 11.48 -2.73 18.08
N LEU A 70 12.45 -1.82 17.96
CA LEU A 70 12.61 -0.97 16.76
C LEU A 70 12.87 -1.77 15.46
N ASP A 71 13.35 -3.00 15.59
CA ASP A 71 13.56 -3.93 14.47
C ASP A 71 12.27 -4.65 14.08
N ASP A 72 11.44 -5.02 15.05
CA ASP A 72 10.09 -5.55 14.80
C ASP A 72 9.15 -4.46 14.26
N LEU A 73 9.32 -3.22 14.71
CA LEU A 73 8.68 -2.06 14.12
C LEU A 73 9.06 -1.91 12.66
N ALA A 74 10.34 -2.03 12.30
CA ALA A 74 10.77 -1.95 10.90
C ALA A 74 10.14 -3.05 10.03
N ASN A 75 9.86 -4.22 10.61
CA ASN A 75 9.12 -5.31 9.98
C ASN A 75 7.59 -5.13 9.97
N GLN A 76 7.02 -4.32 10.86
CA GLN A 76 5.60 -3.92 10.84
C GLN A 76 5.36 -2.74 9.89
N PHE A 77 6.36 -1.88 9.71
CA PHE A 77 6.32 -0.65 8.92
C PHE A 77 6.83 -0.79 7.50
N SER A 78 7.59 -1.85 7.20
CA SER A 78 7.62 -2.43 5.87
C SER A 78 6.52 -3.48 5.89
N TYR A 79 5.53 -3.43 4.99
CA TYR A 79 4.60 -4.54 4.87
C TYR A 79 5.34 -5.77 4.31
N ASN A 80 6.13 -6.42 5.15
CA ASN A 80 6.98 -7.53 4.77
C ASN A 80 6.16 -8.81 4.81
N VAL A 81 5.32 -8.95 3.80
CA VAL A 81 4.51 -10.14 3.51
C VAL A 81 5.35 -11.25 2.86
N LYS A 82 6.67 -11.07 2.73
CA LYS A 82 7.58 -12.09 2.21
C LYS A 82 7.47 -13.39 2.99
N ASP A 83 7.67 -14.48 2.25
CA ASP A 83 7.65 -15.87 2.72
C ASP A 83 6.30 -16.35 3.28
N ILE A 84 5.24 -15.54 3.17
CA ILE A 84 3.89 -16.01 3.51
C ILE A 84 3.45 -17.10 2.52
N LYS A 85 2.89 -18.17 3.06
CA LYS A 85 2.28 -19.26 2.29
C LYS A 85 1.02 -19.71 3.01
N ILE A 86 -0.13 -19.51 2.39
CA ILE A 86 -1.43 -19.91 2.93
C ILE A 86 -2.01 -21.00 2.04
N VAL A 87 -2.54 -22.05 2.65
CA VAL A 87 -3.22 -23.13 1.91
C VAL A 87 -4.62 -22.64 1.50
N ARG A 88 -5.04 -22.93 0.27
CA ARG A 88 -6.37 -22.62 -0.28
C ARG A 88 -7.50 -22.96 0.70
N ASP A 89 -7.45 -24.15 1.29
CA ASP A 89 -8.42 -24.64 2.25
C ASP A 89 -8.59 -23.72 3.46
N TYR A 90 -7.50 -23.15 3.97
CA TYR A 90 -7.55 -22.22 5.10
C TYR A 90 -8.29 -20.93 4.71
N LEU A 91 -8.07 -20.41 3.50
CA LEU A 91 -8.73 -19.20 3.01
C LEU A 91 -10.25 -19.39 2.88
N VAL A 92 -10.68 -20.56 2.40
CA VAL A 92 -12.11 -20.85 2.20
C VAL A 92 -12.80 -21.24 3.51
N LYS A 93 -12.21 -22.13 4.30
CA LYS A 93 -12.83 -22.65 5.55
C LYS A 93 -13.01 -21.58 6.62
N ASN A 94 -12.11 -20.60 6.67
CA ASN A 94 -12.22 -19.46 7.60
C ASN A 94 -12.97 -18.27 6.99
N GLU A 95 -13.66 -18.46 5.85
CA GLU A 95 -14.44 -17.43 5.15
C GLU A 95 -13.63 -16.16 4.84
N ILE A 96 -12.31 -16.30 4.65
CA ILE A 96 -11.40 -15.19 4.33
C ILE A 96 -11.67 -14.71 2.91
N VAL A 97 -11.96 -15.65 2.01
CA VAL A 97 -12.42 -15.40 0.64
C VAL A 97 -13.55 -16.39 0.33
N PRO A 98 -14.71 -15.92 -0.19
CA PRO A 98 -15.79 -16.80 -0.61
C PRO A 98 -15.35 -17.81 -1.70
N LEU A 99 -15.85 -19.04 -1.63
CA LEU A 99 -15.49 -20.11 -2.57
C LEU A 99 -15.70 -19.69 -4.04
N GLY A 100 -16.84 -19.04 -4.34
CA GLY A 100 -17.13 -18.60 -5.71
C GLY A 100 -16.18 -17.50 -6.23
N ILE A 101 -15.57 -16.70 -5.35
CA ILE A 101 -14.54 -15.74 -5.75
C ILE A 101 -13.22 -16.47 -5.96
N MET A 102 -12.90 -17.43 -5.10
CA MET A 102 -11.69 -18.25 -5.21
C MET A 102 -11.62 -19.00 -6.54
N GLU A 103 -12.69 -19.73 -6.89
CA GLU A 103 -12.74 -20.53 -8.14
C GLU A 103 -12.62 -19.65 -9.39
N ARG A 104 -13.26 -18.47 -9.38
CA ARG A 104 -13.16 -17.53 -10.49
C ARG A 104 -11.76 -16.95 -10.60
N PHE A 105 -11.13 -16.59 -9.49
CA PHE A 105 -9.75 -16.12 -9.49
C PHE A 105 -8.79 -17.17 -10.06
N GLU A 106 -8.95 -18.43 -9.66
CA GLU A 106 -8.14 -19.56 -10.15
C GLU A 106 -8.32 -19.83 -11.66
N SER A 107 -9.47 -19.45 -12.23
CA SER A 107 -9.68 -19.53 -13.68
C SER A 107 -8.95 -18.43 -14.48
N VAL A 108 -8.58 -17.33 -13.81
CA VAL A 108 -7.88 -16.17 -14.41
C VAL A 108 -6.37 -16.31 -14.21
N ILE A 109 -5.95 -16.69 -13.01
CA ILE A 109 -4.55 -16.85 -12.65
C ILE A 109 -4.27 -18.33 -12.49
N ASN A 110 -3.32 -18.89 -13.24
CA ASN A 110 -2.97 -20.30 -13.09
C ASN A 110 -2.33 -20.56 -11.70
N VAL A 111 -3.04 -21.32 -10.86
CA VAL A 111 -2.59 -21.71 -9.51
C VAL A 111 -2.43 -23.23 -9.45
N ASP A 112 -1.21 -23.72 -9.67
CA ASP A 112 -0.96 -25.17 -9.79
C ASP A 112 -0.90 -25.92 -8.43
N ASN A 113 -0.68 -25.22 -7.31
CA ASN A 113 -0.17 -25.86 -6.08
C ASN A 113 -1.05 -25.70 -4.83
N ASN A 114 -2.30 -25.20 -4.92
CA ASN A 114 -3.17 -24.91 -3.76
C ASN A 114 -2.54 -24.02 -2.65
N ILE A 115 -1.40 -23.39 -2.95
CA ILE A 115 -0.63 -22.54 -2.04
C ILE A 115 -0.65 -21.13 -2.59
N TYR A 116 -1.10 -20.21 -1.76
CA TYR A 116 -1.17 -18.79 -2.02
C TYR A 116 0.01 -18.12 -1.33
N ASP A 117 0.98 -17.71 -2.15
CA ASP A 117 2.11 -16.89 -1.72
C ASP A 117 1.74 -15.40 -1.72
N GLU A 118 2.72 -14.57 -1.39
CA GLU A 118 2.60 -13.10 -1.33
C GLU A 118 1.92 -12.51 -2.58
N LEU A 119 2.40 -12.89 -3.77
CA LEU A 119 1.89 -12.42 -5.05
C LEU A 119 0.44 -12.85 -5.25
N ARG A 120 0.15 -14.14 -5.02
CA ARG A 120 -1.19 -14.69 -5.22
C ARG A 120 -2.20 -14.08 -4.24
N LEU A 121 -1.83 -13.90 -2.97
CA LEU A 121 -2.70 -13.27 -1.98
C LEU A 121 -2.98 -11.80 -2.30
N PHE A 122 -1.93 -11.05 -2.68
CA PHE A 122 -2.08 -9.66 -3.09
C PHE A 122 -3.03 -9.52 -4.29
N THR A 123 -2.84 -10.36 -5.29
CA THR A 123 -3.67 -10.34 -6.50
C THR A 123 -5.10 -10.81 -6.19
N LEU A 124 -5.27 -11.84 -5.36
CA LEU A 124 -6.58 -12.37 -4.95
C LEU A 124 -7.42 -11.35 -4.19
N PHE A 125 -6.84 -10.63 -3.22
CA PHE A 125 -7.58 -9.63 -2.46
C PHE A 125 -7.91 -8.39 -3.30
N ILE A 126 -7.10 -8.07 -4.30
CA ILE A 126 -7.50 -7.06 -5.29
C ILE A 126 -8.65 -7.60 -6.13
N TYR A 127 -8.58 -8.81 -6.66
CA TYR A 127 -9.66 -9.44 -7.43
C TYR A 127 -10.99 -9.44 -6.67
N GLU A 128 -10.97 -9.88 -5.41
CA GLU A 128 -12.13 -9.87 -4.51
C GLU A 128 -12.73 -8.46 -4.37
N ASN A 129 -11.89 -7.45 -4.10
CA ASN A 129 -12.33 -6.06 -4.02
C ASN A 129 -12.94 -5.59 -5.35
N LEU A 130 -12.33 -5.96 -6.49
CA LEU A 130 -12.81 -5.54 -7.81
C LEU A 130 -14.19 -6.12 -8.12
N ILE A 131 -14.41 -7.39 -7.82
CA ILE A 131 -15.74 -8.02 -7.96
C ILE A 131 -16.74 -7.35 -7.02
N GLY A 132 -16.36 -7.10 -5.77
CA GLY A 132 -17.24 -6.52 -4.75
C GLY A 132 -17.77 -5.13 -5.10
N ILE A 133 -17.10 -4.38 -5.98
CA ILE A 133 -17.55 -3.06 -6.45
C ILE A 133 -18.84 -3.15 -7.27
N GLY A 134 -19.06 -4.23 -8.03
CA GLY A 134 -20.26 -4.42 -8.85
C GLY A 134 -20.41 -3.50 -10.07
N PHE A 135 -19.49 -2.57 -10.30
CA PHE A 135 -19.50 -1.63 -11.46
C PHE A 135 -18.57 -2.05 -12.61
N LEU A 136 -17.83 -3.15 -12.43
CA LEU A 136 -16.87 -3.69 -13.39
C LEU A 136 -17.46 -4.96 -14.04
N SER A 137 -17.20 -5.13 -15.33
CA SER A 137 -17.48 -6.41 -16.01
C SER A 137 -16.47 -7.46 -15.58
N LEU A 138 -16.82 -8.75 -15.72
CA LEU A 138 -15.87 -9.83 -15.42
C LEU A 138 -14.60 -9.75 -16.29
N GLU A 139 -14.74 -9.33 -17.55
CA GLU A 139 -13.61 -9.15 -18.46
C GLU A 139 -12.66 -8.04 -17.96
N GLU A 140 -13.20 -6.88 -17.56
CA GLU A 140 -12.40 -5.79 -16.99
C GLU A 140 -11.69 -6.20 -15.70
N VAL A 141 -12.37 -6.94 -14.82
CA VAL A 141 -11.76 -7.47 -13.59
C VAL A 141 -10.62 -8.42 -13.94
N ASN A 142 -10.81 -9.33 -14.89
CA ASN A 142 -9.79 -10.30 -15.29
C ASN A 142 -8.56 -9.60 -15.88
N GLU A 143 -8.74 -8.65 -16.79
CA GLU A 143 -7.65 -7.88 -17.39
C GLU A 143 -6.82 -7.11 -16.35
N ILE A 144 -7.49 -6.43 -15.41
CA ILE A 144 -6.80 -5.73 -14.30
C ILE A 144 -6.00 -6.73 -13.46
N THR A 145 -6.60 -7.88 -13.16
CA THR A 145 -6.01 -8.92 -12.29
C THR A 145 -4.77 -9.54 -12.91
N GLU A 146 -4.82 -9.88 -14.19
CA GLU A 146 -3.66 -10.38 -14.93
C GLU A 146 -2.55 -9.34 -15.04
N SER A 147 -2.91 -8.07 -15.27
CA SER A 147 -1.96 -6.97 -15.32
C SER A 147 -1.24 -6.76 -13.99
N ILE A 148 -1.97 -6.82 -12.88
CA ILE A 148 -1.41 -6.70 -11.53
C ILE A 148 -0.50 -7.88 -11.21
N SER A 149 -0.95 -9.11 -11.50
CA SER A 149 -0.15 -10.32 -11.30
C SER A 149 1.19 -10.27 -12.05
N ARG A 150 1.17 -9.90 -13.33
CA ARG A 150 2.38 -9.75 -14.16
C ARG A 150 3.34 -8.68 -13.63
N ASN A 151 2.81 -7.59 -13.11
CA ASN A 151 3.59 -6.44 -12.66
C ASN A 151 3.85 -6.43 -11.14
N TYR A 152 3.53 -7.52 -10.43
CA TYR A 152 3.57 -7.58 -8.97
C TYR A 152 4.81 -6.96 -8.33
N LYS A 153 6.00 -7.30 -8.83
CA LYS A 153 7.29 -6.80 -8.30
C LYS A 153 7.42 -5.28 -8.36
N LEU A 154 6.80 -4.66 -9.37
CA LEU A 154 6.75 -3.21 -9.51
C LEU A 154 5.62 -2.62 -8.68
N LEU A 155 4.60 -3.38 -8.28
CA LEU A 155 3.39 -2.88 -7.64
C LEU A 155 3.35 -3.06 -6.13
N CYS A 156 4.10 -4.02 -5.57
CA CYS A 156 4.14 -4.30 -4.13
C CYS A 156 4.83 -3.18 -3.35
N ASP A 157 4.12 -2.07 -3.18
CA ASP A 157 4.53 -0.88 -2.44
C ASP A 157 3.29 -0.29 -1.76
N GLU A 158 3.40 -0.04 -0.46
CA GLU A 158 2.33 0.48 0.40
C GLU A 158 1.88 1.89 0.06
N ASN A 159 2.69 2.64 -0.70
CA ASN A 159 2.38 4.00 -1.12
C ASN A 159 1.66 4.04 -2.46
N LYS A 160 1.38 2.88 -3.06
CA LYS A 160 0.71 2.79 -4.34
C LYS A 160 -0.80 2.67 -4.21
N VAL A 161 -1.46 3.36 -5.12
CA VAL A 161 -2.93 3.41 -5.19
C VAL A 161 -3.32 3.12 -6.63
N LEU A 162 -4.18 2.11 -6.81
CA LEU A 162 -4.84 1.83 -8.07
C LEU A 162 -6.10 2.69 -8.16
N ILE A 163 -6.17 3.51 -9.21
CA ILE A 163 -7.34 4.32 -9.52
C ILE A 163 -7.97 3.78 -10.80
N ILE A 164 -9.27 3.49 -10.74
CA ILE A 164 -10.05 2.97 -11.86
C ILE A 164 -11.08 4.04 -12.23
N LYS A 165 -11.11 4.42 -13.50
CA LYS A 165 -12.02 5.43 -14.03
C LYS A 165 -12.76 4.90 -15.25
N ARG A 166 -13.91 5.52 -15.53
CA ARG A 166 -14.69 5.27 -16.74
C ARG A 166 -15.07 6.58 -17.41
N LYS A 167 -14.92 6.62 -18.73
CA LYS A 167 -15.33 7.76 -19.56
C LYS A 167 -16.00 7.24 -20.82
N LEU A 168 -17.22 7.70 -21.09
CA LEU A 168 -18.01 7.30 -22.26
C LEU A 168 -18.13 5.76 -22.42
N GLY A 169 -18.29 5.05 -21.30
CA GLY A 169 -18.36 3.59 -21.28
C GLY A 169 -17.01 2.87 -21.30
N VAL A 170 -15.91 3.55 -21.64
CA VAL A 170 -14.57 2.97 -21.68
C VAL A 170 -13.92 3.05 -20.31
N LEU A 171 -13.51 1.90 -19.77
CA LEU A 171 -12.74 1.81 -18.54
C LEU A 171 -11.25 2.02 -18.82
N PHE A 172 -10.59 2.71 -17.92
CA PHE A 172 -9.14 2.79 -17.86
C PHE A 172 -8.70 2.89 -16.40
N TYR A 173 -7.48 2.47 -16.12
CA TYR A 173 -6.92 2.56 -14.77
C TYR A 173 -5.46 2.96 -14.84
N TYR A 174 -4.96 3.45 -13.72
CA TYR A 174 -3.56 3.79 -13.54
C TYR A 174 -3.17 3.61 -12.08
N ILE A 175 -1.88 3.42 -11.84
CA ILE A 175 -1.33 3.24 -10.49
C ILE A 175 -0.41 4.40 -10.21
N LEU A 176 -0.67 5.09 -9.11
CA LEU A 176 0.14 6.22 -8.67
C LEU A 176 1.03 5.79 -7.52
N ASN A 177 2.25 6.31 -7.49
CA ASN A 177 3.10 6.26 -6.32
C ASN A 177 3.01 7.63 -5.62
N ASN A 178 2.43 7.68 -4.43
CA ASN A 178 1.88 8.91 -3.84
C ASN A 178 0.73 9.49 -4.69
N GLU A 179 0.00 10.49 -4.17
CA GLU A 179 -1.04 11.20 -4.93
C GLU A 179 -0.47 12.52 -5.47
N PRO A 180 0.28 12.52 -6.59
CA PRO A 180 0.68 13.75 -7.25
C PRO A 180 -0.56 14.48 -7.78
N GLU A 181 -0.44 15.79 -7.96
CA GLU A 181 -1.49 16.58 -8.61
C GLU A 181 -1.52 16.25 -10.09
N ILE A 182 -2.53 15.49 -10.51
CA ILE A 182 -2.74 15.11 -11.90
C ILE A 182 -4.01 15.80 -12.39
N LEU A 183 -3.88 16.61 -13.44
CA LEU A 183 -5.03 17.15 -14.16
C LEU A 183 -5.58 16.06 -15.05
N LEU A 184 -6.80 15.63 -14.74
CA LEU A 184 -7.53 14.62 -15.50
C LEU A 184 -8.74 15.24 -16.17
N ASP A 185 -9.24 14.55 -17.19
CA ASP A 185 -10.47 14.93 -17.86
C ASP A 185 -11.64 15.00 -16.87
N GLU A 186 -12.30 16.15 -16.79
CA GLU A 186 -13.42 16.41 -15.88
C GLU A 186 -14.63 15.49 -16.10
N LYS A 187 -14.75 14.89 -17.30
CA LYS A 187 -15.83 13.96 -17.65
C LYS A 187 -15.52 12.51 -17.27
N ALA A 188 -14.32 12.22 -16.77
CA ALA A 188 -13.96 10.87 -16.33
C ALA A 188 -14.43 10.62 -14.88
N ILE A 189 -15.26 9.59 -14.71
CA ILE A 189 -15.84 9.23 -13.41
C ILE A 189 -14.89 8.23 -12.72
N GLU A 190 -14.53 8.49 -11.46
CA GLU A 190 -13.81 7.52 -10.62
C GLU A 190 -14.77 6.40 -10.18
N ILE A 191 -14.48 5.17 -10.59
CA ILE A 191 -15.27 3.98 -10.25
C ILE A 191 -14.77 3.37 -8.95
N SER A 192 -13.45 3.36 -8.75
CA SER A 192 -12.85 2.77 -7.55
C SER A 192 -11.45 3.27 -7.30
N ARG A 193 -11.08 3.24 -6.02
CA ARG A 193 -9.76 3.55 -5.48
C ARG A 193 -9.35 2.42 -4.56
N VAL A 194 -8.30 1.69 -4.93
CA VAL A 194 -7.75 0.59 -4.14
C VAL A 194 -6.38 1.00 -3.60
N ASN A 195 -6.31 1.22 -2.29
CA ASN A 195 -5.04 1.49 -1.61
C ASN A 195 -4.30 0.17 -1.33
N PHE A 196 -3.11 0.01 -1.90
CA PHE A 196 -2.34 -1.23 -1.75
C PHE A 196 -1.89 -1.47 -0.31
N ARG A 197 -1.77 -0.42 0.51
CA ARG A 197 -1.58 -0.55 1.96
C ARG A 197 -2.62 -1.45 2.60
N ASN A 198 -3.91 -1.25 2.29
CA ASN A 198 -5.00 -2.00 2.91
C ASN A 198 -4.93 -3.48 2.53
N ILE A 199 -4.52 -3.78 1.28
CA ILE A 199 -4.30 -5.14 0.80
C ILE A 199 -3.16 -5.79 1.58
N LEU A 200 -2.02 -5.10 1.68
CA LEU A 200 -0.84 -5.59 2.38
C LEU A 200 -1.10 -5.77 3.89
N GLU A 201 -1.86 -4.87 4.53
CA GLU A 201 -2.36 -5.02 5.90
C GLU A 201 -3.22 -6.26 6.06
N LYS A 202 -4.15 -6.52 5.13
CA LYS A 202 -4.99 -7.72 5.13
C LYS A 202 -4.13 -8.98 5.08
N ILE A 203 -3.11 -9.03 4.21
CA ILE A 203 -2.18 -10.17 4.13
C ILE A 203 -1.37 -10.33 5.43
N GLN A 204 -0.85 -9.24 5.99
CA GLN A 204 -0.03 -9.27 7.19
C GLN A 204 -0.80 -9.81 8.41
N LYS A 205 -2.09 -9.48 8.55
CA LYS A 205 -2.95 -10.06 9.60
C LYS A 205 -2.97 -11.59 9.55
N TYR A 206 -3.00 -12.18 8.35
CA TYR A 206 -3.00 -13.63 8.20
C TYR A 206 -1.61 -14.25 8.36
N LYS A 207 -0.52 -13.49 8.19
CA LYS A 207 0.83 -13.95 8.53
C LYS A 207 1.02 -14.15 10.04
N LEU A 208 0.34 -13.35 10.87
CA LEU A 208 0.45 -13.39 12.34
C LEU A 208 -0.42 -14.48 12.98
N ASN A 209 -1.40 -15.02 12.24
CA ASN A 209 -2.36 -16.01 12.72
C ASN A 209 -2.05 -17.45 12.24
N ILE A 210 -0.87 -17.67 11.66
CA ILE A 210 -0.32 -18.97 11.24
C ILE A 210 0.91 -19.26 12.10
#